data_AF-A0A662H2J5-F1
#
_entry.id   AF-A0A662H2J5-F1
#
_cell.length_a   1.000
_cell.length_b   1.000
_cell.length_c   1.000
_cell.angle_alpha   90.00
_cell.angle_beta   90.00
_cell.angle_gamma   90.00
#
_symmetry.space_group_name_H-M   'P 1'
#
loop_
_entity.id
_entity.type
_entity.pdbx_description
1 polymer ?
#
loop_
_entity_poly.entity_id
_entity_poly.type
_entity_poly.pdbx_seq_one_letter_code
_entity_poly.pdbx_strand_id
1 'polypeptide(L)'
;MAELDVLKIYDKFGNLFKFNCRIGKLYQVPDELEKEIDKTKTIYVNGTYYSYERISSIEVEPTLEMIKRILVKQFCLTLKNNGYEFKGKYLVYSKSKEIDHPHRDIFSVFDGFEFRIMIVQSEPVLCINPHLIFRVNCSIQDLIERGVDIAKLSDFSVSYKGENSYGVDGYLIETLIERDSRTSFLCRIKDYREFTEELVPADRVRPEPRPELIQYLLRCLNIEFDVIKMQREYSFLESKTASKDRFLKTLKIVKELKKLFPIKFGDFEVDIQTEPIIVKV
;
A
#
# COMPACT_ATOMS: atom_id res chain seq x y z
N MET A 1 30.05 -23.66 -29.25
CA MET A 1 28.60 -23.43 -28.95
C MET A 1 28.22 -23.75 -27.49
N ALA A 2 29.16 -23.77 -26.53
CA ALA A 2 28.87 -24.05 -25.12
C ALA A 2 29.06 -22.85 -24.16
N GLU A 3 29.71 -21.76 -24.61
CA GLU A 3 29.93 -20.55 -23.79
C GLU A 3 28.68 -19.65 -23.64
N LEU A 4 27.73 -19.73 -24.57
CA LEU A 4 26.52 -18.89 -24.59
C LEU A 4 25.47 -19.28 -23.53
N ASP A 5 25.51 -20.52 -23.02
CA ASP A 5 24.55 -20.99 -22.00
C ASP A 5 25.07 -20.84 -20.56
N VAL A 6 26.38 -20.72 -20.35
CA VAL A 6 26.96 -20.50 -19.01
C VAL A 6 26.71 -19.06 -18.53
N LEU A 7 26.67 -18.09 -19.45
CA LEU A 7 26.41 -16.69 -19.13
C LEU A 7 24.98 -16.44 -18.61
N LYS A 8 23.99 -17.24 -19.03
CA LYS A 8 22.60 -17.14 -18.53
C LYS A 8 22.44 -17.56 -17.07
N ILE A 9 23.40 -18.31 -16.51
CA ILE A 9 23.35 -18.76 -15.11
C ILE A 9 23.55 -17.58 -14.15
N TYR A 10 24.19 -16.50 -14.63
CA TYR A 10 24.42 -15.26 -13.88
C TYR A 10 23.32 -14.20 -14.10
N ASP A 11 22.36 -14.47 -15.00
CA ASP A 11 21.23 -13.59 -15.23
C ASP A 11 20.24 -13.72 -14.08
N LYS A 12 20.24 -12.74 -13.16
CA LYS A 12 19.16 -12.61 -12.19
C LYS A 12 18.04 -11.80 -12.83
N PHE A 13 16.92 -12.47 -13.10
CA PHE A 13 15.69 -11.79 -13.48
C PHE A 13 15.25 -10.87 -12.34
N GLY A 14 15.30 -9.56 -12.61
CA GLY A 14 14.90 -8.54 -11.65
C GLY A 14 13.38 -8.42 -11.53
N ASN A 15 12.98 -7.62 -10.57
CA ASN A 15 11.59 -7.18 -10.40
C ASN A 15 11.38 -5.75 -10.91
N LEU A 16 12.24 -5.32 -11.85
CA LEU A 16 12.30 -4.00 -12.45
C LEU A 16 11.84 -4.07 -13.90
N PHE A 17 11.02 -3.11 -14.31
CA PHE A 17 10.40 -3.05 -15.63
C PHE A 17 10.57 -1.64 -16.18
N LYS A 18 11.06 -1.50 -17.41
CA LYS A 18 11.30 -0.19 -18.02
C LYS A 18 9.99 0.48 -18.39
N PHE A 19 9.91 1.80 -18.16
CA PHE A 19 8.90 2.62 -18.82
C PHE A 19 9.39 3.06 -20.20
N ASN A 20 8.50 3.06 -21.18
CA ASN A 20 8.67 3.75 -22.45
C ASN A 20 7.91 5.07 -22.33
N CYS A 21 8.64 6.16 -22.08
CA CYS A 21 8.03 7.47 -21.84
C CYS A 21 8.22 8.41 -23.03
N ARG A 22 7.13 8.91 -23.58
CA ARG A 22 7.12 10.20 -24.27
C ARG A 22 6.95 11.29 -23.22
N ILE A 23 8.02 12.01 -22.94
CA ILE A 23 8.03 13.11 -21.96
C ILE A 23 7.28 14.30 -22.55
N GLY A 24 6.24 14.72 -21.84
CA GLY A 24 5.49 15.94 -22.14
C GLY A 24 6.09 17.15 -21.42
N LYS A 25 5.46 18.30 -21.59
CA LYS A 25 5.87 19.55 -20.95
C LYS A 25 5.25 19.68 -19.56
N LEU A 26 5.91 20.44 -18.69
CA LEU A 26 5.32 20.90 -17.44
C LEU A 26 5.23 22.42 -17.43
N TYR A 27 4.31 22.94 -16.64
CA TYR A 27 4.07 24.37 -16.47
C TYR A 27 4.22 24.71 -15.00
N GLN A 28 5.03 25.72 -14.70
CA GLN A 28 5.15 26.23 -13.34
C GLN A 28 3.83 26.87 -12.92
N VAL A 29 3.33 26.50 -11.75
CA VAL A 29 2.13 27.13 -11.18
C VAL A 29 2.55 28.43 -10.48
N PRO A 30 1.94 29.58 -10.82
CA PRO A 30 2.17 30.83 -10.11
C PRO A 30 1.73 30.75 -8.65
N ASP A 31 2.47 31.40 -7.75
CA ASP A 31 2.20 31.40 -6.30
C ASP A 31 0.76 31.84 -5.97
N GLU A 32 0.24 32.78 -6.75
CA GLU A 32 -1.12 33.32 -6.65
C GLU A 32 -2.22 32.25 -6.81
N LEU A 33 -1.92 31.17 -7.54
CA LEU A 33 -2.87 30.09 -7.85
C LEU A 33 -2.69 28.86 -6.96
N GLU A 34 -1.74 28.85 -6.01
CA GLU A 34 -1.43 27.68 -5.18
C GLU A 34 -2.64 27.12 -4.41
N LYS A 35 -3.55 27.99 -3.97
CA LYS A 35 -4.73 27.60 -3.19
C LYS A 35 -5.82 26.94 -4.04
N GLU A 36 -5.78 27.14 -5.35
CA GLU A 36 -6.79 26.67 -6.31
C GLU A 36 -6.30 25.51 -7.17
N ILE A 37 -5.10 24.97 -6.88
CA ILE A 37 -4.51 23.91 -7.70
C ILE A 37 -5.29 22.61 -7.61
N ASP A 38 -5.51 22.00 -8.78
CA ASP A 38 -5.92 20.62 -8.84
C ASP A 38 -4.75 19.71 -8.42
N LYS A 39 -4.85 19.20 -7.18
CA LYS A 39 -3.85 18.28 -6.61
C LYS A 39 -3.73 16.97 -7.38
N THR A 40 -4.66 16.60 -8.27
CA THR A 40 -4.52 15.42 -9.12
C THR A 40 -3.60 15.67 -10.33
N LYS A 41 -3.42 16.95 -10.70
CA LYS A 41 -2.69 17.35 -11.90
C LYS A 41 -1.31 17.96 -11.63
N THR A 42 -1.09 18.42 -10.41
CA THR A 42 0.16 19.09 -10.01
C THR A 42 1.15 18.19 -9.28
N ILE A 43 2.42 18.55 -9.23
CA ILE A 43 3.45 17.97 -8.35
C ILE A 43 4.19 19.10 -7.64
N TYR A 44 4.69 18.83 -6.43
CA TYR A 44 5.52 19.77 -5.68
C TYR A 44 6.97 19.32 -5.66
N VAL A 45 7.87 20.19 -6.11
CA VAL A 45 9.32 19.95 -6.21
C VAL A 45 10.05 21.22 -5.78
N ASN A 46 10.96 21.08 -4.82
CA ASN A 46 11.88 22.14 -4.39
C ASN A 46 11.24 23.52 -4.11
N GLY A 47 10.06 23.55 -3.48
CA GLY A 47 9.41 24.82 -3.16
C GLY A 47 8.33 25.25 -4.16
N THR A 48 8.18 24.55 -5.28
CA THR A 48 7.35 25.02 -6.40
C THR A 48 6.41 23.94 -6.90
N TYR A 49 5.20 24.34 -7.28
CA TYR A 49 4.21 23.48 -7.94
C TYR A 49 4.37 23.50 -9.46
N TYR A 50 4.24 22.32 -10.07
CA TYR A 50 4.28 22.13 -11.51
C TYR A 50 3.06 21.32 -11.97
N SER A 51 2.46 21.69 -13.09
CA SER A 51 1.31 21.01 -13.69
C SER A 51 1.65 20.47 -15.07
N TYR A 52 1.08 19.35 -15.49
CA TYR A 52 1.13 18.92 -16.90
C TYR A 52 0.05 19.59 -17.75
N GLU A 53 -0.93 20.26 -17.14
CA GLU A 53 -1.86 21.12 -17.84
C GLU A 53 -1.32 22.55 -17.90
N ARG A 54 -1.61 23.22 -19.01
CA ARG A 54 -1.21 24.61 -19.21
C ARG A 54 -2.01 25.54 -18.30
N ILE A 55 -1.43 25.83 -17.14
CA ILE A 55 -1.98 26.78 -16.13
C ILE A 55 -1.27 28.14 -16.22
N SER A 56 -0.07 28.20 -16.78
CA SER A 56 0.69 29.42 -16.98
C SER A 56 1.36 29.45 -18.36
N SER A 57 1.95 30.59 -18.70
CA SER A 57 2.83 30.74 -19.86
C SER A 57 4.26 30.20 -19.61
N ILE A 58 4.61 29.89 -18.35
CA ILE A 58 5.95 29.44 -17.96
C ILE A 58 6.03 27.93 -18.14
N GLU A 59 6.46 27.53 -19.32
CA GLU A 59 6.79 26.14 -19.65
C GLU A 59 8.18 25.78 -19.11
N VAL A 60 8.32 24.56 -18.59
CA VAL A 60 9.54 24.04 -17.98
C VAL A 60 9.83 22.65 -18.53
N GLU A 61 11.08 22.43 -18.95
CA GLU A 61 11.57 21.11 -19.34
C GLU A 61 11.67 20.21 -18.09
N PRO A 62 10.99 19.05 -18.04
CA PRO A 62 10.93 18.24 -16.83
C PRO A 62 12.28 17.63 -16.44
N THR A 63 12.70 17.86 -15.20
CA THR A 63 13.84 17.13 -14.62
C THR A 63 13.46 15.66 -14.31
N LEU A 64 14.45 14.78 -14.13
CA LEU A 64 14.20 13.37 -13.79
C LEU A 64 13.37 13.19 -12.50
N GLU A 65 13.58 14.05 -11.49
CA GLU A 65 12.78 13.99 -10.26
C GLU A 65 11.34 14.45 -10.49
N MET A 66 11.12 15.46 -11.35
CA MET A 66 9.77 15.87 -11.77
C MET A 66 9.07 14.73 -12.52
N ILE A 67 9.76 14.11 -13.49
CA ILE A 67 9.26 12.97 -14.24
C ILE A 67 8.87 11.84 -13.28
N LYS A 68 9.76 11.44 -12.38
CA LYS A 68 9.48 10.40 -11.39
C LYS A 68 8.25 10.73 -10.54
N ARG A 69 8.13 11.97 -10.04
CA ARG A 69 6.99 12.36 -9.20
C ARG A 69 5.67 12.36 -9.95
N ILE A 70 5.65 12.87 -11.18
CA ILE A 70 4.42 12.88 -11.97
C ILE A 70 4.03 11.45 -12.38
N LEU A 71 5.00 10.60 -12.75
CA LEU A 71 4.76 9.18 -13.01
C LEU A 71 4.16 8.46 -11.80
N VAL A 72 4.72 8.66 -10.60
CA VAL A 72 4.15 8.07 -9.37
C VAL A 72 2.71 8.52 -9.17
N LYS A 73 2.45 9.83 -9.29
CA LYS A 73 1.10 10.38 -9.11
C LYS A 73 0.11 9.80 -10.13
N GLN A 74 0.44 9.82 -11.41
CA GLN A 74 -0.45 9.36 -12.47
C GLN A 74 -0.64 7.85 -12.46
N PHE A 75 0.39 7.08 -12.09
CA PHE A 75 0.25 5.65 -11.88
C PHE A 75 -0.70 5.34 -10.71
N CYS A 76 -0.57 6.05 -9.58
CA CYS A 76 -1.50 5.90 -8.46
C CYS A 76 -2.95 6.24 -8.85
N LEU A 77 -3.16 7.34 -9.59
CA LEU A 77 -4.49 7.74 -10.04
C LEU A 77 -5.09 6.72 -11.01
N THR A 78 -4.28 6.22 -11.96
CA THR A 78 -4.69 5.17 -12.90
C THR A 78 -5.13 3.91 -12.17
N LEU A 79 -4.36 3.46 -11.19
CA LEU A 79 -4.72 2.31 -10.35
C LEU A 79 -6.05 2.53 -9.63
N LYS A 80 -6.24 3.68 -8.98
CA LYS A 80 -7.50 4.00 -8.28
C LYS A 80 -8.69 4.01 -9.22
N ASN A 81 -8.55 4.62 -10.40
CA ASN A 81 -9.60 4.67 -11.41
C ASN A 81 -9.97 3.29 -11.97
N ASN A 82 -9.09 2.29 -11.79
CA ASN A 82 -9.32 0.90 -12.19
C ASN A 82 -9.66 -0.02 -11.01
N GLY A 83 -10.14 0.54 -9.89
CA GLY A 83 -10.69 -0.23 -8.77
C GLY A 83 -9.63 -0.83 -7.83
N TYR A 84 -8.39 -0.36 -7.89
CA TYR A 84 -7.38 -0.71 -6.89
C TYR A 84 -7.47 0.21 -5.66
N GLU A 85 -7.23 -0.39 -4.50
CA GLU A 85 -7.13 0.27 -3.20
C GLU A 85 -5.68 0.29 -2.71
N PHE A 86 -5.40 1.18 -1.75
CA PHE A 86 -4.04 1.43 -1.25
C PHE A 86 -3.99 1.25 0.27
N LYS A 87 -2.93 0.59 0.76
CA LYS A 87 -2.54 0.58 2.17
C LYS A 87 -1.25 1.39 2.32
N GLY A 88 -1.35 2.60 2.84
CA GLY A 88 -0.25 3.56 2.77
C GLY A 88 0.01 4.05 1.34
N LYS A 89 1.26 4.32 0.98
CA LYS A 89 1.60 4.99 -0.29
C LYS A 89 1.80 4.05 -1.48
N TYR A 90 2.34 2.86 -1.25
CA TYR A 90 2.88 2.01 -2.31
C TYR A 90 2.34 0.57 -2.32
N LEU A 91 1.63 0.15 -1.27
CA LEU A 91 0.96 -1.15 -1.25
C LEU A 91 -0.40 -1.03 -1.90
N VAL A 92 -0.63 -1.87 -2.91
CA VAL A 92 -1.78 -1.84 -3.79
C VAL A 92 -2.45 -3.21 -3.77
N TYR A 93 -3.78 -3.21 -3.72
CA TYR A 93 -4.59 -4.42 -3.76
C TYR A 93 -5.92 -4.14 -4.45
N SER A 94 -6.65 -5.21 -4.82
CA SER A 94 -8.01 -5.09 -5.33
C SER A 94 -8.94 -5.94 -4.48
N LYS A 95 -10.15 -5.46 -4.21
CA LYS A 95 -11.20 -6.24 -3.53
C LYS A 95 -11.52 -7.55 -4.25
N SER A 96 -11.36 -7.59 -5.57
CA SER A 96 -11.55 -8.82 -6.37
C SER A 96 -10.50 -9.90 -6.12
N LYS A 97 -9.39 -9.57 -5.44
CA LYS A 97 -8.27 -10.47 -5.11
C LYS A 97 -8.22 -10.79 -3.62
N GLU A 98 -9.37 -10.69 -2.94
CA GLU A 98 -9.50 -11.17 -1.55
C GLU A 98 -9.33 -12.69 -1.52
N ILE A 99 -8.49 -13.16 -0.59
CA ILE A 99 -8.26 -14.57 -0.32
C ILE A 99 -9.42 -15.08 0.52
N ASP A 100 -9.99 -16.21 0.14
CA ASP A 100 -11.11 -16.81 0.86
C ASP A 100 -10.69 -17.47 2.17
N HIS A 101 -11.44 -17.20 3.25
CA HIS A 101 -11.30 -17.84 4.56
C HIS A 101 -12.59 -17.65 5.39
N PRO A 102 -12.86 -18.47 6.41
CA PRO A 102 -14.13 -18.45 7.15
C PRO A 102 -14.30 -17.27 8.11
N HIS A 103 -13.28 -16.44 8.34
CA HIS A 103 -13.26 -15.38 9.37
C HIS A 103 -13.17 -13.97 8.78
N ARG A 104 -13.79 -13.77 7.60
CA ARG A 104 -13.80 -12.50 6.86
C ARG A 104 -14.41 -11.34 7.64
N ASP A 105 -15.21 -11.63 8.64
CA ASP A 105 -15.82 -10.67 9.56
C ASP A 105 -14.83 -10.10 10.58
N ILE A 106 -13.74 -10.83 10.88
CA ILE A 106 -12.67 -10.39 11.79
C ILE A 106 -11.56 -9.69 11.01
N PHE A 107 -11.11 -10.30 9.91
CA PHE A 107 -10.03 -9.77 9.08
C PHE A 107 -10.22 -10.17 7.62
N SER A 108 -9.51 -9.49 6.71
CA SER A 108 -9.44 -9.86 5.30
C SER A 108 -8.00 -9.85 4.84
N VAL A 109 -7.68 -10.73 3.89
CA VAL A 109 -6.36 -10.84 3.27
C VAL A 109 -6.51 -10.64 1.77
N PHE A 110 -5.70 -9.76 1.19
CA PHE A 110 -5.70 -9.51 -0.24
C PHE A 110 -4.35 -9.87 -0.83
N ASP A 111 -4.41 -10.51 -2.00
CA ASP A 111 -3.27 -10.78 -2.84
C ASP A 111 -2.96 -9.54 -3.69
N GLY A 112 -1.95 -8.78 -3.27
CA GLY A 112 -1.59 -7.51 -3.89
C GLY A 112 -0.09 -7.39 -4.14
N PHE A 113 0.39 -6.14 -4.18
CA PHE A 113 1.79 -5.84 -4.48
C PHE A 113 2.23 -4.49 -3.92
N GLU A 114 3.51 -4.37 -3.60
CA GLU A 114 4.19 -3.08 -3.47
C GLU A 114 4.72 -2.65 -4.84
N PHE A 115 4.62 -1.37 -5.18
CA PHE A 115 5.33 -0.82 -6.32
C PHE A 115 6.22 0.36 -5.92
N ARG A 116 7.31 0.57 -6.66
CA ARG A 116 8.12 1.78 -6.58
C ARG A 116 8.53 2.23 -7.96
N ILE A 117 8.46 3.53 -8.23
CA ILE A 117 9.06 4.12 -9.43
C ILE A 117 10.40 4.74 -9.03
N MET A 118 11.46 4.27 -9.67
CA MET A 118 12.85 4.65 -9.36
C MET A 118 13.53 5.15 -10.63
N ILE A 119 14.63 5.88 -10.47
CA ILE A 119 15.52 6.23 -11.58
C ILE A 119 16.72 5.30 -11.52
N VAL A 120 16.97 4.55 -12.59
CA VAL A 120 18.13 3.66 -12.75
C VAL A 120 18.80 4.04 -14.06
N GLN A 121 20.08 4.41 -14.02
CA GLN A 121 20.84 4.85 -15.21
C GLN A 121 20.10 5.93 -16.03
N SER A 122 19.56 6.93 -15.34
CA SER A 122 18.77 8.03 -15.93
C SER A 122 17.44 7.63 -16.56
N GLU A 123 16.99 6.38 -16.42
CA GLU A 123 15.69 5.92 -16.90
C GLU A 123 14.72 5.65 -15.74
N PRO A 124 13.45 6.06 -15.84
CA PRO A 124 12.42 5.66 -14.89
C PRO A 124 12.05 4.18 -15.07
N VAL A 125 12.06 3.43 -13.97
CA VAL A 125 11.71 2.00 -13.94
C VAL A 125 10.66 1.72 -12.87
N LEU A 126 9.76 0.80 -13.15
CA LEU A 126 8.79 0.26 -12.21
C LEU A 126 9.37 -0.97 -11.51
N CYS A 127 9.52 -0.88 -10.19
CA CYS A 127 9.78 -2.02 -9.32
C CYS A 127 8.45 -2.58 -8.82
N ILE A 128 8.20 -3.87 -8.99
CA ILE A 128 7.03 -4.57 -8.48
C ILE A 128 7.45 -5.64 -7.49
N ASN A 129 6.76 -5.75 -6.37
CA ASN A 129 6.99 -6.80 -5.41
C ASN A 129 5.67 -7.41 -4.94
N PRO A 130 5.40 -8.71 -5.18
CA PRO A 130 4.22 -9.37 -4.62
C PRO A 130 4.14 -9.20 -3.10
N HIS A 131 2.94 -8.92 -2.59
CA HIS A 131 2.74 -8.65 -1.18
C HIS A 131 1.34 -9.07 -0.72
N LEU A 132 1.23 -9.58 0.50
CA LEU A 132 -0.07 -9.82 1.14
C LEU A 132 -0.50 -8.61 1.96
N ILE A 133 -1.74 -8.18 1.76
CA ILE A 133 -2.31 -7.06 2.48
C ILE A 133 -3.34 -7.59 3.47
N PHE A 134 -3.03 -7.49 4.76
CA PHE A 134 -3.99 -7.76 5.84
C PHE A 134 -4.77 -6.49 6.19
N ARG A 135 -6.06 -6.66 6.46
CA ARG A 135 -6.98 -5.66 7.03
C ARG A 135 -7.73 -6.29 8.20
N VAL A 136 -7.97 -5.53 9.25
CA VAL A 136 -8.84 -5.92 10.36
C VAL A 136 -10.19 -5.24 10.12
N ASN A 137 -11.26 -6.03 10.23
CA ASN A 137 -12.63 -5.60 9.93
C ASN A 137 -13.43 -5.34 11.20
N CYS A 138 -13.06 -5.97 12.32
CA CYS A 138 -13.69 -5.78 13.62
C CYS A 138 -13.03 -4.66 14.43
N SER A 139 -13.85 -3.95 15.21
CA SER A 139 -13.43 -3.03 16.26
C SER A 139 -13.10 -3.76 17.57
N ILE A 140 -12.57 -3.03 18.56
CA ILE A 140 -12.39 -3.56 19.91
C ILE A 140 -13.74 -3.93 20.52
N GLN A 141 -14.78 -3.12 20.28
CA GLN A 141 -16.16 -3.44 20.70
C GLN A 141 -16.63 -4.79 20.14
N ASP A 142 -16.48 -5.00 18.83
CA ASP A 142 -16.89 -6.24 18.18
C ASP A 142 -16.20 -7.47 18.79
N LEU A 143 -14.92 -7.35 19.15
CA LEU A 143 -14.16 -8.43 19.80
C LEU A 143 -14.71 -8.77 21.18
N ILE A 144 -15.08 -7.76 21.98
CA ILE A 144 -15.69 -7.95 23.30
C ILE A 144 -17.05 -8.64 23.17
N GLU A 145 -17.89 -8.17 22.24
CA GLU A 145 -19.22 -8.75 21.98
C GLU A 145 -19.16 -10.20 21.53
N ARG A 146 -18.06 -10.60 20.88
CA ARG A 146 -17.76 -11.98 20.48
C ARG A 146 -17.16 -12.83 21.60
N GLY A 147 -16.90 -12.25 22.77
CA GLY A 147 -16.45 -12.95 23.97
C GLY A 147 -14.95 -12.85 24.25
N VAL A 148 -14.21 -11.92 23.63
CA VAL A 148 -12.84 -11.64 24.09
C VAL A 148 -12.90 -10.98 25.47
N ASP A 149 -12.13 -11.54 26.40
CA ASP A 149 -11.91 -10.94 27.72
C ASP A 149 -11.24 -9.56 27.57
N ILE A 150 -11.85 -8.54 28.19
CA ILE A 150 -11.38 -7.14 28.18
C ILE A 150 -9.93 -7.05 28.67
N ALA A 151 -9.54 -7.89 29.64
CA ALA A 151 -8.18 -7.91 30.18
C ALA A 151 -7.13 -8.35 29.13
N LYS A 152 -7.54 -8.94 28.02
CA LYS A 152 -6.67 -9.35 26.91
C LYS A 152 -6.59 -8.30 25.78
N LEU A 153 -7.41 -7.25 25.85
CA LEU A 153 -7.49 -6.16 24.88
C LEU A 153 -6.67 -4.96 25.36
N SER A 154 -5.38 -5.19 25.52
CA SER A 154 -4.36 -4.23 25.93
C SER A 154 -3.03 -4.54 25.24
N ASP A 155 -2.09 -3.61 25.27
CA ASP A 155 -0.70 -3.78 24.86
C ASP A 155 -0.45 -4.09 23.38
N PHE A 156 -1.16 -3.42 22.48
CA PHE A 156 -0.87 -3.51 21.05
C PHE A 156 -1.22 -2.23 20.28
N SER A 157 -0.62 -2.08 19.11
CA SER A 157 -0.89 -0.99 18.19
C SER A 157 -2.32 -1.07 17.64
N VAL A 158 -2.95 0.09 17.53
CA VAL A 158 -4.32 0.27 17.05
C VAL A 158 -4.38 1.45 16.08
N SER A 159 -5.42 1.45 15.26
CA SER A 159 -5.86 2.63 14.51
C SER A 159 -7.25 3.02 14.95
N TYR A 160 -7.53 4.31 15.05
CA TYR A 160 -8.84 4.81 15.45
C TYR A 160 -9.18 6.10 14.72
N LYS A 161 -10.48 6.45 14.72
CA LYS A 161 -10.94 7.73 14.18
C LYS A 161 -11.07 8.72 15.33
N GLY A 162 -10.16 9.69 15.39
CA GLY A 162 -10.32 10.86 16.26
C GLY A 162 -11.47 11.76 15.78
N GLU A 163 -11.78 12.81 16.54
CA GLU A 163 -12.85 13.78 16.19
C GLU A 163 -12.66 14.41 14.80
N ASN A 164 -11.41 14.56 14.36
CA ASN A 164 -11.04 15.13 13.06
C ASN A 164 -11.10 14.15 11.88
N SER A 165 -11.76 12.99 12.01
CA SER A 165 -12.07 12.03 10.95
C SER A 165 -10.89 11.33 10.23
N TYR A 166 -9.64 11.73 10.48
CA TYR A 166 -8.46 11.02 10.00
C TYR A 166 -8.18 9.78 10.87
N GLY A 167 -7.70 8.71 10.25
CA GLY A 167 -7.17 7.55 10.99
C GLY A 167 -5.92 7.98 11.74
N VAL A 168 -5.96 7.86 13.07
CA VAL A 168 -4.82 8.08 13.97
C VAL A 168 -4.30 6.71 14.40
N ASP A 169 -2.99 6.56 14.38
CA ASP A 169 -2.31 5.35 14.84
C ASP A 169 -1.83 5.59 16.28
N GLY A 170 -2.01 4.60 17.15
CA GLY A 170 -1.60 4.69 18.55
C GLY A 170 -1.36 3.33 19.18
N TYR A 171 -1.03 3.35 20.47
CA TYR A 171 -0.85 2.15 21.29
C TYR A 171 -1.98 2.00 22.29
N LEU A 172 -2.71 0.89 22.25
CA LEU A 172 -3.75 0.56 23.21
C LEU A 172 -3.12 0.19 24.55
N ILE A 173 -3.30 1.05 25.55
CA ILE A 173 -2.83 0.79 26.91
C ILE A 173 -3.76 -0.19 27.60
N GLU A 174 -5.06 0.10 27.60
CA GLU A 174 -6.07 -0.75 28.23
C GLU A 174 -7.46 -0.49 27.66
N THR A 175 -8.36 -1.44 27.92
CA THR A 175 -9.79 -1.30 27.64
C THR A 175 -10.57 -1.30 28.95
N LEU A 176 -11.51 -0.38 29.09
CA LEU A 176 -12.22 -0.03 30.30
C LEU A 176 -13.73 -0.15 30.09
N ILE A 177 -14.45 -0.49 31.16
CA ILE A 177 -15.91 -0.39 31.21
C ILE A 177 -16.27 1.04 31.62
N GLU A 178 -17.15 1.68 30.87
CA GLU A 178 -17.64 3.01 31.21
C GLU A 178 -18.42 2.98 32.54
N ARG A 179 -18.16 3.92 33.46
CA ARG A 179 -18.70 3.87 34.83
C ARG A 179 -20.23 3.85 34.89
N ASP A 180 -20.89 4.47 33.90
CA ASP A 180 -22.34 4.62 33.84
C ASP A 180 -23.02 3.64 32.87
N SER A 181 -22.27 2.71 32.26
CA SER A 181 -22.80 1.75 31.30
C SER A 181 -22.15 0.38 31.44
N ARG A 182 -22.95 -0.68 31.54
CA ARG A 182 -22.45 -2.06 31.54
C ARG A 182 -22.06 -2.58 30.15
N THR A 183 -22.37 -1.82 29.09
CA THR A 183 -22.23 -2.26 27.70
C THR A 183 -21.35 -1.33 26.86
N SER A 184 -20.96 -0.17 27.40
CA SER A 184 -20.08 0.78 26.72
C SER A 184 -18.65 0.56 27.17
N PHE A 185 -17.75 0.40 26.20
CA PHE A 185 -16.33 0.22 26.46
C PHE A 185 -15.53 1.39 25.91
N LEU A 186 -14.52 1.82 26.68
CA LEU A 186 -13.57 2.87 26.32
C LEU A 186 -12.17 2.28 26.23
N CYS A 187 -11.40 2.70 25.24
CA CYS A 187 -10.01 2.35 25.07
C CYS A 187 -9.14 3.53 25.49
N ARG A 188 -8.19 3.31 26.40
CA ARG A 188 -7.12 4.27 26.66
C ARG A 188 -6.00 4.06 25.66
N ILE A 189 -5.73 5.07 24.83
CA ILE A 189 -4.78 4.98 23.73
C ILE A 189 -3.73 6.09 23.87
N LYS A 190 -2.48 5.75 23.60
CA LYS A 190 -1.38 6.72 23.45
C LYS A 190 -1.15 7.01 21.97
N ASP A 191 -1.36 8.26 21.55
CA ASP A 191 -1.11 8.72 20.18
C ASP A 191 0.40 8.66 19.87
N TYR A 192 0.78 8.10 18.71
CA TYR A 192 2.17 8.08 18.26
C TYR A 192 2.72 9.42 17.78
N ARG A 193 1.86 10.39 17.43
CA ARG A 193 2.27 11.71 16.94
C ARG A 193 2.53 12.68 18.09
N GLU A 194 1.54 12.82 18.95
CA GLU A 194 1.58 13.80 20.05
C GLU A 194 2.09 13.19 21.37
N PHE A 195 2.20 11.86 21.45
CA PHE A 195 2.58 11.12 22.68
C PHE A 195 1.64 11.37 23.87
N THR A 196 0.43 11.86 23.60
CA THR A 196 -0.63 12.10 24.58
C THR A 196 -1.54 10.88 24.73
N GLU A 197 -2.15 10.73 25.90
CA GLU A 197 -3.15 9.71 26.17
C GLU A 197 -4.55 10.28 25.99
N GLU A 198 -5.45 9.48 25.42
CA GLU A 198 -6.85 9.81 25.25
C GLU A 198 -7.75 8.60 25.44
N LEU A 199 -9.03 8.87 25.71
CA LEU A 199 -10.08 7.85 25.84
C LEU A 199 -10.95 7.87 24.59
N VAL A 200 -11.02 6.72 23.90
CA VAL A 200 -11.74 6.57 22.64
C VAL A 200 -12.78 5.46 22.77
N PRO A 201 -14.03 5.65 22.30
CA PRO A 201 -15.03 4.58 22.23
C PRO A 201 -14.51 3.35 21.47
N ALA A 202 -14.71 2.15 22.04
CA ALA A 202 -14.13 0.91 21.53
C ALA A 202 -14.62 0.51 20.11
N ASP A 203 -15.79 0.98 19.69
CA ASP A 203 -16.35 0.79 18.34
C ASP A 203 -15.57 1.54 17.25
N ARG A 204 -14.82 2.57 17.64
CA ARG A 204 -13.99 3.39 16.75
C ARG A 204 -12.54 2.91 16.67
N VAL A 205 -12.15 2.00 17.54
CA VAL A 205 -10.77 1.50 17.67
C VAL A 205 -10.65 0.15 16.98
N ARG A 206 -9.63 0.00 16.12
CA ARG A 206 -9.35 -1.24 15.40
C ARG A 206 -7.92 -1.70 15.68
N PRO A 207 -7.70 -2.99 15.99
CA PRO A 207 -6.37 -3.56 16.06
C PRO A 207 -5.55 -3.30 14.79
N GLU A 208 -4.25 -3.09 14.92
CA GLU A 208 -3.36 -3.03 13.77
C GLU A 208 -3.42 -4.38 13.02
N PRO A 209 -3.51 -4.38 11.69
CA PRO A 209 -3.63 -5.61 10.90
C PRO A 209 -2.29 -6.34 10.74
N ARG A 210 -1.74 -6.83 11.85
CA ARG A 210 -0.54 -7.69 11.92
C ARG A 210 -0.97 -9.16 12.06
N PRO A 211 -0.40 -10.10 11.28
CA PRO A 211 -0.74 -11.52 11.35
C PRO A 211 -0.64 -12.10 12.77
N GLU A 212 0.37 -11.72 13.54
CA GLU A 212 0.61 -12.18 14.91
C GLU A 212 -0.49 -11.70 15.87
N LEU A 213 -0.93 -10.44 15.71
CA LEU A 213 -2.01 -9.88 16.51
C LEU A 213 -3.35 -10.51 16.15
N ILE A 214 -3.63 -10.69 14.85
CA ILE A 214 -4.85 -11.38 14.39
C ILE A 214 -4.86 -12.81 14.94
N GLN A 215 -3.74 -13.53 14.85
CA GLN A 215 -3.61 -14.89 15.41
C GLN A 215 -3.89 -14.94 16.92
N TYR A 216 -3.37 -13.98 17.67
CA TYR A 216 -3.61 -13.86 19.11
C TYR A 216 -5.10 -13.59 19.41
N LEU A 217 -5.73 -12.67 18.69
CA LEU A 217 -7.14 -12.33 18.89
C LEU A 217 -8.07 -13.52 18.56
N LEU A 218 -7.79 -14.27 17.49
CA LEU A 218 -8.52 -15.49 17.16
C LEU A 218 -8.41 -16.54 18.27
N ARG A 219 -7.22 -16.72 18.86
CA ARG A 219 -7.04 -17.61 20.02
C ARG A 219 -7.84 -17.14 21.24
N CYS A 220 -7.93 -15.83 21.46
CA CYS A 220 -8.76 -15.29 22.55
C CYS A 220 -10.25 -15.58 22.35
N LEU A 221 -10.69 -15.73 21.10
CA LEU A 221 -12.04 -16.14 20.71
C LEU A 221 -12.24 -17.67 20.66
N ASN A 222 -11.23 -18.46 21.03
CA ASN A 222 -11.21 -19.92 20.86
C ASN A 222 -11.44 -20.37 19.40
N ILE A 223 -11.00 -19.57 18.43
CA ILE A 223 -11.06 -19.90 17.00
C ILE A 223 -9.76 -20.59 16.59
N GLU A 224 -9.87 -21.85 16.15
CA GLU A 224 -8.75 -22.61 15.59
C GLU A 224 -8.54 -22.26 14.11
N PHE A 225 -7.73 -21.23 13.87
CA PHE A 225 -7.31 -20.84 12.53
C PHE A 225 -5.85 -20.36 12.53
N ASP A 226 -5.06 -20.83 11.57
CA ASP A 226 -3.63 -20.55 11.49
C ASP A 226 -3.34 -19.43 10.45
N VAL A 227 -3.35 -18.20 10.94
CA VAL A 227 -3.09 -16.99 10.15
C VAL A 227 -1.64 -16.97 9.65
N ILE A 228 -0.71 -17.48 10.47
CA ILE A 228 0.72 -17.47 10.15
C ILE A 228 1.01 -18.47 9.05
N LYS A 229 0.45 -19.68 9.11
CA LYS A 229 0.55 -20.66 8.04
C LYS A 229 -0.04 -20.11 6.74
N MET A 230 -1.23 -19.51 6.79
CA MET A 230 -1.83 -18.83 5.62
C MET A 230 -0.88 -17.78 5.05
N GLN A 231 -0.33 -16.89 5.88
CA GLN A 231 0.64 -15.89 5.43
C GLN A 231 1.83 -16.52 4.72
N ARG A 232 2.40 -17.59 5.29
CA ARG A 232 3.59 -18.29 4.76
C ARG A 232 3.31 -18.99 3.44
N GLU A 233 2.15 -19.62 3.30
CA GLU A 233 1.71 -20.25 2.05
C GLU A 233 1.58 -19.24 0.92
N TYR A 234 0.89 -18.13 1.15
CA TYR A 234 0.67 -17.11 0.11
C TYR A 234 1.85 -16.15 -0.09
N SER A 235 2.80 -16.05 0.86
CA SER A 235 4.03 -15.25 0.73
C SER A 235 5.21 -16.04 0.17
N PHE A 236 4.97 -17.25 -0.34
CA PHE A 236 5.99 -18.14 -0.91
C PHE A 236 7.05 -18.64 0.09
N LEU A 237 6.85 -18.47 1.40
CA LEU A 237 7.83 -18.86 2.43
C LEU A 237 7.91 -20.37 2.63
N GLU A 238 6.84 -21.10 2.32
CA GLU A 238 6.81 -22.57 2.31
C GLU A 238 7.34 -23.18 1.00
N SER A 239 7.60 -22.36 -0.03
CA SER A 239 8.02 -22.88 -1.32
C SER A 239 9.52 -23.18 -1.36
N LYS A 240 9.87 -24.41 -1.74
CA LYS A 240 11.25 -24.79 -2.10
C LYS A 240 11.81 -23.99 -3.28
N THR A 241 10.93 -23.36 -4.06
CA THR A 241 11.24 -22.54 -5.23
C THR A 241 10.78 -21.09 -5.05
N ALA A 242 10.77 -20.57 -3.81
CA ALA A 242 10.26 -19.24 -3.45
C ALA A 242 10.68 -18.11 -4.41
N SER A 243 11.96 -18.07 -4.81
CA SER A 243 12.46 -17.05 -5.76
C SER A 243 11.77 -17.14 -7.13
N LYS A 244 11.59 -18.36 -7.65
CA LYS A 244 10.92 -18.61 -8.94
C LYS A 244 9.44 -18.26 -8.85
N ASP A 245 8.77 -18.68 -7.78
CA ASP A 245 7.32 -18.46 -7.63
C ASP A 245 7.00 -16.98 -7.43
N ARG A 246 7.81 -16.27 -6.63
CA ARG A 246 7.74 -14.82 -6.49
C ARG A 246 7.96 -14.13 -7.83
N PHE A 247 8.94 -14.56 -8.62
CA PHE A 247 9.18 -13.98 -9.94
C PHE A 247 8.01 -14.22 -10.91
N LEU A 248 7.46 -15.44 -10.97
CA LEU A 248 6.27 -15.74 -11.78
C LEU A 248 5.07 -14.90 -11.35
N LYS A 249 4.91 -14.68 -10.04
CA LYS A 249 3.88 -13.81 -9.49
C LYS A 249 4.10 -12.36 -9.91
N THR A 250 5.33 -11.85 -9.86
CA THR A 250 5.69 -10.50 -10.35
C THR A 250 5.31 -10.35 -11.83
N LEU A 251 5.66 -11.32 -12.68
CA LEU A 251 5.29 -11.28 -14.10
C LEU A 251 3.78 -11.29 -14.32
N LYS A 252 3.04 -12.07 -13.52
CA LYS A 252 1.57 -12.06 -13.54
C LYS A 252 1.01 -10.68 -13.21
N ILE A 253 1.53 -10.03 -12.16
CA ILE A 253 1.12 -8.67 -11.77
C ILE A 253 1.41 -7.68 -12.91
N VAL A 254 2.62 -7.70 -13.48
CA VAL A 254 2.98 -6.78 -14.58
C VAL A 254 2.12 -7.01 -15.82
N LYS A 255 1.80 -8.26 -16.15
CA LYS A 255 0.89 -8.59 -17.25
C LYS A 255 -0.53 -8.07 -17.00
N GLU A 256 -1.02 -8.12 -15.77
CA GLU A 256 -2.30 -7.50 -15.40
C GLU A 256 -2.23 -5.98 -15.51
N LEU A 257 -1.16 -5.36 -14.99
CA LEU A 257 -0.93 -3.92 -15.05
C LEU A 257 -0.80 -3.38 -16.47
N LYS A 258 -0.20 -4.14 -17.39
CA LYS A 258 -0.04 -3.76 -18.81
C LYS A 258 -1.37 -3.35 -19.46
N LYS A 259 -2.50 -3.89 -19.01
CA LYS A 259 -3.84 -3.52 -19.48
C LYS A 259 -4.24 -2.08 -19.16
N LEU A 260 -3.58 -1.46 -18.19
CA LEU A 260 -3.79 -0.08 -17.76
C LEU A 260 -2.95 0.92 -18.58
N PHE A 261 -2.10 0.42 -19.47
CA PHE A 261 -1.22 1.22 -20.31
C PHE A 261 -1.73 1.23 -21.78
N PRO A 262 -1.43 2.29 -22.55
CA PRO A 262 -0.64 3.46 -22.16
C PRO A 262 -1.38 4.40 -21.21
N ILE A 263 -0.66 4.96 -20.24
CA ILE A 263 -1.15 6.03 -19.37
C ILE A 263 -0.89 7.36 -20.09
N LYS A 264 -1.94 8.11 -20.39
CA LYS A 264 -1.88 9.38 -21.11
C LYS A 264 -2.38 10.52 -20.23
N PHE A 265 -1.62 11.60 -20.14
CA PHE A 265 -1.99 12.81 -19.38
C PHE A 265 -1.21 14.03 -19.90
N GLY A 266 -1.89 15.13 -20.19
CA GLY A 266 -1.27 16.25 -20.92
C GLY A 266 -0.59 15.77 -22.19
N ASP A 267 0.67 16.16 -22.37
CA ASP A 267 1.51 15.71 -23.49
C ASP A 267 2.33 14.43 -23.18
N PHE A 268 2.14 13.84 -22.00
CA PHE A 268 2.83 12.61 -21.62
C PHE A 268 2.08 11.39 -22.15
N GLU A 269 2.86 10.44 -22.65
CA GLU A 269 2.39 9.08 -22.94
C GLU A 269 3.40 8.10 -22.36
N VAL A 270 2.94 7.27 -21.44
CA VAL A 270 3.78 6.33 -20.70
C VAL A 270 3.28 4.94 -21.00
N ASP A 271 4.16 4.07 -21.46
CA ASP A 271 3.93 2.64 -21.59
C ASP A 271 4.93 1.85 -20.73
N ILE A 272 4.68 0.56 -20.51
CA ILE A 272 5.55 -0.32 -19.73
C ILE A 272 6.02 -1.52 -20.56
N GLN A 273 7.30 -1.87 -20.45
CA GLN A 273 7.86 -3.11 -20.96
C GLN A 273 7.53 -4.26 -20.00
N THR A 274 7.09 -5.40 -20.54
CA THR A 274 6.73 -6.56 -19.72
C THR A 274 7.92 -7.49 -19.45
N GLU A 275 8.99 -7.34 -20.21
CA GLU A 275 10.26 -7.99 -19.98
C GLU A 275 10.96 -7.35 -18.76
N PRO A 276 11.34 -8.13 -17.76
CA PRO A 276 12.09 -7.61 -16.64
C PRO A 276 13.51 -7.24 -17.08
N ILE A 277 14.07 -6.21 -16.45
CA ILE A 277 15.48 -5.88 -16.60
C ILE A 277 16.32 -7.03 -16.04
N ILE A 278 17.21 -7.57 -16.88
CA ILE A 278 18.17 -8.59 -16.49
C ILE A 278 19.37 -7.88 -15.87
N VAL A 279 19.67 -8.20 -14.61
CA VAL A 279 20.89 -7.74 -13.95
C VAL A 279 21.93 -8.85 -14.11
N LYS A 280 22.98 -8.56 -14.88
CA LYS A 280 24.16 -9.43 -14.95
C LYS A 280 24.98 -9.20 -13.68
N VAL A 281 25.25 -10.28 -12.94
CA VAL A 281 26.07 -10.27 -11.72
C VAL A 281 27.41 -10.93 -12.02
#